data_AF-A0A975F0Q7-F1
#
_entry.id   AF-A0A975F0Q7-F1
#
_cell.length_a   1.000
_cell.length_b   1.000
_cell.length_c   1.000
_cell.angle_alpha   90.00
_cell.angle_beta   90.00
_cell.angle_gamma   90.00
#
_symmetry.space_group_name_H-M   'P 1'
#
loop_
_entity.id
_entity.type
_entity.pdbx_description
1 polymer ?
#
loop_
_entity_poly.entity_id
_entity_poly.type
_entity_poly.pdbx_seq_one_letter_code
_entity_poly.pdbx_strand_id
1 'polypeptide(L)'
;MPLLQVRECSEEIYKKISYVAKSENRTIAQQVVVLLEKGLNQHESNVERRKRLIEKLEKRQIPSEIKKIDPVSLIREDRDK
;
A
#
# COMPACT_ATOMS: atom_id res chain seq x y z
N MET A 1 17.31 -11.35 -5.25
CA MET A 1 16.79 -10.94 -3.93
C MET A 1 17.70 -11.51 -2.85
N PRO A 2 17.94 -10.80 -1.74
CA PRO A 2 18.70 -11.35 -0.62
C PRO A 2 17.92 -12.53 0.00
N LEU A 3 18.64 -13.60 0.34
CA LEU A 3 18.08 -14.76 1.05
C LEU A 3 18.26 -14.53 2.55
N LEU A 4 17.16 -14.51 3.30
CA LEU A 4 17.17 -14.44 4.76
C LEU A 4 16.89 -15.83 5.33
N GLN A 5 17.82 -16.37 6.12
CA GLN A 5 17.64 -17.63 6.83
C GLN A 5 17.61 -17.36 8.34
N VAL A 6 16.53 -17.79 8.99
CA VAL A 6 16.40 -17.73 10.46
C VAL A 6 16.92 -19.05 11.03
N ARG A 7 17.90 -18.98 11.93
CA ARG A 7 18.41 -20.14 12.68
C ARG A 7 17.73 -20.21 14.04
N GLU A 8 17.58 -21.43 14.57
CA GLU A 8 17.07 -21.68 15.93
C GLU A 8 15.65 -21.10 16.17
N CYS A 9 14.81 -21.08 15.13
CA CYS A 9 13.42 -20.69 15.28
C CYS A 9 12.67 -21.69 16.17
N SER A 10 12.06 -21.22 17.25
CA SER A 10 11.29 -22.09 18.13
C SER A 10 10.09 -22.69 17.39
N GLU A 11 9.77 -23.94 17.72
CA GLU A 11 8.67 -24.66 17.07
C GLU A 11 7.32 -23.96 17.28
N GLU A 12 7.15 -23.32 18.44
CA GLU A 12 5.94 -22.55 18.77
C GLU A 12 5.76 -21.35 17.83
N ILE A 13 6.83 -20.59 17.57
CA ILE A 13 6.80 -19.44 16.65
C ILE A 13 6.53 -19.92 15.23
N TYR A 14 7.21 -20.98 14.78
CA TYR A 14 6.99 -21.55 13.46
C TYR A 14 5.53 -21.97 13.25
N LYS A 15 4.94 -22.66 14.25
CA LYS A 15 3.51 -23.06 14.22
C LYS A 15 2.58 -21.85 14.12
N LYS A 16 2.83 -20.79 14.90
CA LYS A 16 2.04 -19.56 14.85
C LYS A 16 2.12 -18.89 13.48
N ILE A 17 3.31 -18.75 12.91
CA ILE A 17 3.49 -18.17 11.57
C ILE A 17 2.78 -19.00 10.51
N SER A 18 2.93 -20.34 10.57
CA SER A 18 2.28 -21.27 9.65
C SER A 18 0.74 -21.19 9.72
N TYR A 19 0.19 -21.06 10.91
CA TYR A 19 -1.25 -20.87 11.12
C TYR A 19 -1.76 -19.59 10.44
N VAL A 20 -1.10 -18.45 10.68
CA VAL A 20 -1.49 -17.17 10.08
C VAL A 20 -1.33 -17.21 8.56
N ALA A 21 -0.22 -17.77 8.07
CA ALA A 21 0.03 -17.92 6.64
C ALA A 21 -1.10 -18.72 5.95
N LYS A 22 -1.55 -19.83 6.55
CA LYS A 22 -2.71 -20.59 6.05
C LYS A 22 -3.99 -19.77 6.04
N SER A 23 -4.29 -19.05 7.12
CA SER A 23 -5.51 -18.23 7.20
C SER A 23 -5.55 -17.09 6.16
N GLU A 24 -4.40 -16.57 5.77
CA GLU A 24 -4.27 -15.49 4.78
C GLU A 24 -4.00 -16.02 3.36
N ASN A 25 -4.04 -17.33 3.13
CA ASN A 25 -3.71 -17.98 1.85
C ASN A 25 -2.32 -17.59 1.31
N ARG A 26 -1.33 -17.51 2.20
CA ARG A 26 0.06 -17.13 1.91
C ARG A 26 1.02 -18.27 2.19
N THR A 27 2.17 -18.26 1.53
CA THR A 27 3.29 -19.13 1.94
C THR A 27 3.90 -18.63 3.24
N ILE A 28 4.58 -19.51 3.99
CA ILE A 28 5.29 -19.12 5.22
C ILE A 28 6.33 -18.02 4.93
N ALA A 29 7.06 -18.14 3.82
CA ALA A 29 8.05 -17.14 3.41
C ALA A 29 7.41 -15.76 3.19
N GLN A 30 6.26 -15.70 2.50
CA GLN A 30 5.52 -14.45 2.29
C GLN A 30 5.03 -13.86 3.62
N GLN A 31 4.50 -14.71 4.51
CA GLN A 31 4.03 -14.24 5.82
C GLN A 31 5.17 -13.69 6.68
N VAL A 32 6.35 -14.31 6.63
CA VAL A 32 7.54 -13.82 7.34
C VAL A 32 7.94 -12.43 6.82
N VAL A 33 7.94 -12.21 5.50
CA VAL A 33 8.22 -10.89 4.92
C VAL A 33 7.23 -9.85 5.44
N VAL A 34 5.92 -10.15 5.40
CA VAL A 34 4.87 -9.23 5.90
C VAL A 34 5.05 -8.92 7.39
N LEU A 35 5.39 -9.93 8.21
CA LEU A 35 5.64 -9.73 9.64
C LEU A 35 6.88 -8.88 9.89
N LEU A 36 7.95 -9.06 9.11
CA LEU A 36 9.17 -8.25 9.19
C LEU A 36 8.88 -6.80 8.76
N GLU A 37 8.16 -6.59 7.65
CA GLU A 37 7.77 -5.26 7.19
C GLU A 37 6.92 -4.54 8.25
N LYS A 38 5.98 -5.24 8.90
CA LYS A 38 5.18 -4.70 10.01
C LYS A 38 6.07 -4.37 11.22
N GLY A 39 6.95 -5.29 11.62
CA GLY A 39 7.83 -5.10 12.78
C GLY A 39 8.87 -3.99 12.58
N LEU A 40 9.29 -3.74 11.34
CA LEU A 40 10.21 -2.66 10.98
C LEU A 40 9.50 -1.33 10.71
N ASN A 41 8.17 -1.25 10.92
CA ASN A 41 7.34 -0.11 10.53
C ASN A 41 7.50 0.30 9.05
N GLN A 42 7.89 -0.65 8.20
CA GLN A 42 7.99 -0.46 6.75
C GLN A 42 6.66 -0.75 6.05
N HIS A 43 5.74 -1.41 6.75
CA HIS A 43 4.37 -1.55 6.29
C HIS A 43 3.66 -0.20 6.50
N GLU A 44 3.69 0.65 5.48
CA GLU A 44 2.85 1.86 5.45
C GLU A 44 1.41 1.41 5.69
N SER A 45 0.81 1.89 6.78
CA SER A 45 -0.61 1.68 6.98
C SER A 45 -1.37 2.28 5.79
N ASN A 46 -2.54 1.72 5.47
CA ASN A 46 -3.39 2.30 4.42
C ASN A 46 -3.67 3.78 4.67
N VAL A 47 -3.69 4.19 5.95
CA VAL A 47 -3.85 5.58 6.40
C VAL A 47 -2.63 6.42 6.01
N GLU A 48 -1.42 6.01 6.36
CA GLU A 48 -0.18 6.73 6.02
C GLU A 48 0.04 6.79 4.51
N ARG A 49 -0.22 5.70 3.80
CA ARG A 49 -0.15 5.66 2.34
C ARG A 49 -1.08 6.70 1.72
N ARG A 50 -2.30 6.83 2.25
CA ARG A 50 -3.31 7.79 1.80
C ARG A 50 -2.92 9.22 2.16
N LYS A 51 -2.39 9.45 3.36
CA LYS A 51 -1.89 10.76 3.80
C LYS A 51 -0.76 11.26 2.89
N ARG A 52 0.24 10.41 2.61
CA ARG A 52 1.33 10.73 1.67
C ARG A 52 0.82 11.04 0.27
N LEU A 53 -0.21 10.34 -0.19
CA LEU A 53 -0.84 10.62 -1.49
C LEU A 53 -1.50 12.01 -1.50
N ILE A 54 -2.27 12.36 -0.47
CA ILE A 54 -2.92 13.67 -0.34
C ILE A 54 -1.86 14.78 -0.29
N GLU A 55 -0.82 14.64 0.53
CA GLU A 55 0.27 15.62 0.60
C GLU A 55 0.96 15.83 -0.76
N LYS A 56 1.12 14.76 -1.55
CA LYS A 56 1.65 14.87 -2.93
C LYS A 56 0.70 15.62 -3.87
N LEU A 57 -0.61 15.43 -3.72
CA LEU A 57 -1.62 16.13 -4.52
C LEU A 57 -1.68 17.62 -4.15
N GLU A 58 -1.60 17.95 -2.86
CA GLU A 58 -1.60 19.33 -2.37
C GLU A 58 -0.36 20.11 -2.82
N LYS A 59 0.81 19.47 -2.79
CA LYS A 59 2.09 20.08 -3.23
C LYS A 59 2.23 20.16 -4.75
N ARG A 60 1.29 19.59 -5.52
CA ARG A 60 1.36 19.59 -6.97
C ARG A 60 1.14 21.01 -7.50
N GLN A 61 2.15 21.54 -8.19
CA GLN A 61 1.97 22.79 -8.93
C GLN A 61 1.12 22.51 -10.16
N ILE A 62 -0.06 23.13 -10.18
CA ILE A 62 -0.98 23.07 -11.31
C ILE A 62 -0.88 24.42 -12.03
N PRO A 63 -0.63 24.43 -13.35
CA PRO A 63 -0.61 25.65 -14.15
C PRO A 63 -1.87 26.49 -13.93
N SER A 64 -1.67 27.80 -13.77
CA SER A 64 -2.73 28.77 -13.53
C SER A 64 -3.76 28.81 -14.66
N GLU A 65 -3.39 28.47 -15.89
CA GLU A 65 -4.30 28.38 -17.03
C GLU A 65 -5.36 27.30 -16.80
N ILE A 66 -4.96 26.14 -16.26
CA ILE A 66 -5.86 25.01 -16.02
C ILE A 66 -6.82 25.30 -14.87
N LYS A 67 -6.37 26.03 -13.83
CA LYS A 67 -7.22 26.42 -12.69
C LYS A 67 -8.34 27.40 -13.06
N LYS A 68 -8.18 28.13 -14.16
CA LYS A 68 -9.16 29.11 -14.65
C LYS A 68 -10.25 28.48 -15.52
N ILE A 69 -10.05 27.24 -15.97
CA ILE A 69 -11.04 26.53 -16.78
C ILE A 69 -12.22 26.18 -15.87
N ASP A 70 -13.42 26.61 -16.25
CA ASP A 70 -14.64 26.20 -15.59
C ASP A 70 -14.88 24.69 -15.84
N PRO A 71 -14.94 23.85 -14.80
CA PRO A 71 -15.18 22.42 -14.96
C PRO A 71 -16.46 22.11 -15.76
N VAL A 72 -17.48 22.97 -15.68
CA VAL A 72 -18.75 22.80 -16.41
C VAL A 72 -18.53 22.90 -17.91
N SER A 73 -17.66 23.80 -18.37
CA SER A 73 -17.31 23.96 -19.79
C SER A 73 -16.60 22.74 -20.41
N LEU A 74 -16.06 21.86 -19.56
CA LEU A 74 -15.40 20.61 -19.99
C LEU A 74 -16.36 19.44 -20.07
N ILE A 75 -17.60 19.60 -19.59
CA ILE A 75 -18.64 18.58 -19.73
C ILE A 75 -19.09 18.59 -21.18
N ARG A 76 -18.94 17.44 -21.86
CA ARG A 76 -19.48 17.27 -23.21
C ARG A 76 -21.01 17.35 -23.16
N GLU A 77 -21.56 18.35 -23.84
CA GLU A 77 -23.00 18.56 -23.99
C GLU A 77 -23.65 17.60 -25.00
N ASP A 78 -22.85 16.93 -25.85
CA ASP A 78 -23.29 15.90 -26.83
C ASP A 78 -23.75 14.57 -26.18
N ARG A 79 -24.33 14.62 -24.98
CA ARG A 79 -24.94 13.47 -24.32
C ARG A 79 -26.43 13.30 -24.62
N ASP A 80 -26.92 14.02 -25.63
CA ASP A 80 -28.24 13.81 -26.23
C ASP A 80 -28.12 13.04 -27.56
N LYS A 81 -27.85 11.73 -27.44
CA LYS A 81 -28.54 10.62 -28.14
C LYS A 81 -27.92 9.27 -27.80
#